data_AF-A0A5K7Z1C4-F1
#
_entry.id   AF-A0A5K7Z1C4-F1
#
_cell.length_a   1.000
_cell.length_b   1.000
_cell.length_c   1.000
_cell.angle_alpha   90.00
_cell.angle_beta   90.00
_cell.angle_gamma   90.00
#
_symmetry.space_group_name_H-M   'P 1'
#
loop_
_entity.id
_entity.type
_entity.pdbx_description
1 polymer ?
#
loop_
_entity_poly.entity_id
_entity_poly.type
_entity_poly.pdbx_seq_one_letter_code
_entity_poly.pdbx_strand_id
1 'polypeptide(L)'
;MSHDHDHDHHHDHDHHHGHDHHHGHSHSHAPLSFSEKLAKLLDHWIQHNDHHAEDYRKWARDARDNGQAEVADLLASAAELTDTITDRFRTAGGSIRQD
;
A
#
# COMPACT_ATOMS: atom_id res chain seq x y z
N MET A 1 62.75 -1.25 12.08
CA MET A 1 62.42 -2.05 10.89
C MET A 1 61.01 -2.57 11.11
N SER A 2 60.04 -1.92 10.47
CA SER A 2 58.60 -2.21 10.60
C SER A 2 58.21 -3.19 9.51
N HIS A 3 57.43 -4.22 9.84
CA HIS A 3 56.69 -5.02 8.85
C HIS A 3 55.23 -5.04 9.26
N ASP A 4 54.48 -4.12 8.65
CA ASP A 4 53.03 -4.17 8.55
C ASP A 4 52.64 -5.27 7.55
N HIS A 5 51.66 -6.09 7.92
CA HIS A 5 50.99 -7.00 6.99
C HIS A 5 49.51 -6.65 6.95
N ASP A 6 49.16 -5.82 5.97
CA ASP A 6 47.82 -5.72 5.40
C ASP A 6 47.43 -7.08 4.80
N HIS A 7 46.31 -7.63 5.27
CA HIS A 7 45.66 -8.76 4.62
C HIS A 7 44.26 -8.35 4.20
N ASP A 8 44.19 -7.91 2.95
CA ASP A 8 42.98 -7.63 2.19
C ASP A 8 42.32 -8.97 1.81
N HIS A 9 41.21 -9.30 2.45
CA HIS A 9 40.42 -10.50 2.15
C HIS A 9 39.11 -10.08 1.45
N HIS A 10 39.23 -9.87 0.14
CA HIS A 10 38.11 -9.82 -0.78
C HIS A 10 37.39 -11.18 -0.82
N HIS A 11 36.20 -11.24 -0.25
CA HIS A 11 35.25 -12.33 -0.51
C HIS A 11 34.21 -11.86 -1.52
N ASP A 12 34.50 -12.16 -2.79
CA ASP A 12 33.54 -12.10 -3.88
C ASP A 12 32.51 -13.22 -3.68
N HIS A 13 31.29 -12.87 -3.28
CA HIS A 13 30.18 -13.80 -3.16
C HIS A 13 29.17 -13.50 -4.26
N ASP A 14 29.40 -14.17 -5.39
CA ASP A 14 28.51 -14.23 -6.53
C ASP A 14 27.25 -15.03 -6.16
N HIS A 15 26.22 -14.34 -5.68
CA HIS A 15 24.94 -14.94 -5.33
C HIS A 15 24.00 -14.92 -6.53
N HIS A 16 24.15 -15.93 -7.40
CA HIS A 16 23.15 -16.28 -8.41
C HIS A 16 21.85 -16.78 -7.73
N HIS A 17 20.90 -15.88 -7.53
CA HIS A 17 19.51 -16.24 -7.23
C HIS A 17 18.66 -16.17 -8.50
N GLY A 18 18.88 -17.13 -9.40
CA GLY A 18 17.96 -17.44 -10.49
C GLY A 18 16.74 -18.15 -9.97
N HIS A 19 15.77 -17.41 -9.45
CA HIS A 19 14.42 -17.92 -9.22
C HIS A 19 13.50 -17.48 -10.36
N ASP A 20 13.58 -18.25 -11.44
CA ASP A 20 12.61 -18.21 -12.53
C ASP A 20 11.31 -18.89 -12.05
N HIS A 21 10.48 -18.14 -11.34
CA HIS A 21 9.11 -18.57 -11.03
C HIS A 21 8.19 -18.17 -12.16
N HIS A 22 8.18 -18.99 -13.20
CA HIS A 22 7.17 -18.97 -14.25
C HIS A 22 5.82 -19.42 -13.67
N HIS A 23 5.15 -18.53 -12.94
CA HIS A 23 3.73 -18.69 -12.61
C HIS A 23 2.89 -18.36 -13.85
N GLY A 24 2.84 -19.34 -14.75
CA GLY A 24 1.83 -19.41 -15.80
C GLY A 24 0.45 -19.67 -15.18
N HIS A 25 -0.10 -18.66 -14.49
CA HIS A 25 -1.50 -18.67 -14.13
C HIS A 25 -2.32 -18.34 -15.38
N SER A 26 -2.66 -19.39 -16.12
CA SER A 26 -3.77 -19.38 -17.06
C SER A 26 -5.06 -19.25 -16.25
N HIS A 27 -5.36 -18.03 -15.83
CA HIS A 27 -6.70 -17.70 -15.38
C HIS A 27 -7.54 -17.43 -16.63
N SER A 28 -8.25 -18.46 -17.12
CA SER A 28 -9.39 -18.25 -18.00
C SER A 28 -10.53 -17.61 -17.20
N HIS A 29 -10.34 -16.36 -16.77
CA HIS A 29 -11.47 -15.54 -16.39
C HIS A 29 -12.09 -15.05 -17.70
N ALA A 30 -13.33 -15.45 -17.95
CA ALA A 30 -14.15 -14.73 -18.91
C ALA A 30 -13.98 -13.23 -18.62
N PRO A 31 -13.78 -12.39 -19.66
CA PRO A 31 -13.52 -10.99 -19.43
C PRO A 31 -14.69 -10.39 -18.66
N LEU A 32 -14.39 -9.87 -17.47
CA LEU A 32 -15.38 -9.23 -16.61
C LEU A 32 -16.16 -8.18 -17.40
N SER A 33 -17.45 -8.08 -17.12
CA SER A 33 -18.30 -7.01 -17.61
C SER A 33 -17.76 -5.65 -17.17
N PHE A 34 -18.23 -4.56 -17.78
CA PHE A 34 -17.76 -3.24 -17.36
C PHE A 34 -18.20 -2.96 -15.91
N SER A 35 -19.43 -3.35 -15.57
CA SER A 35 -19.99 -3.17 -14.23
C SER A 35 -19.28 -4.00 -13.17
N GLU A 36 -18.88 -5.24 -13.49
CA GLU A 36 -18.05 -6.07 -12.60
C GLU A 36 -16.65 -5.48 -12.38
N LYS A 37 -16.01 -4.96 -13.43
CA LYS A 37 -14.71 -4.27 -13.32
C LYS A 37 -14.81 -3.05 -12.42
N LEU A 38 -15.85 -2.23 -12.61
CA LEU A 38 -16.06 -1.03 -11.82
C LEU A 38 -16.33 -1.36 -10.34
N ALA A 39 -17.12 -2.40 -10.06
CA ALA A 39 -17.39 -2.84 -8.70
C ALA A 39 -16.10 -3.30 -7.99
N LYS A 40 -15.28 -4.12 -8.65
CA LYS A 40 -13.98 -4.57 -8.09
C LYS A 40 -13.02 -3.42 -7.84
N LEU A 41 -12.99 -2.43 -8.74
CA LEU A 41 -12.13 -1.25 -8.58
C LEU A 41 -12.52 -0.43 -7.36
N LEU A 42 -13.82 -0.14 -7.19
CA LEU A 42 -14.31 0.61 -6.04
C LEU A 42 -14.08 -0.14 -4.73
N ASP A 43 -14.32 -1.45 -4.70
CA ASP A 43 -14.04 -2.29 -3.53
C ASP A 43 -12.56 -2.24 -3.12
N HIS A 44 -11.65 -2.36 -4.11
CA HIS A 44 -10.22 -2.23 -3.87
C HIS A 44 -9.83 -0.86 -3.30
N TRP A 45 -10.37 0.23 -3.86
CA TRP A 45 -10.08 1.58 -3.36
C TRP A 45 -10.69 1.85 -1.98
N ILE A 46 -11.87 1.30 -1.67
CA ILE A 46 -12.47 1.39 -0.34
C ILE A 46 -11.55 0.75 0.69
N GLN A 47 -11.11 -0.48 0.44
CA GLN A 47 -10.19 -1.18 1.34
C GLN A 47 -8.88 -0.41 1.51
N HIS A 48 -8.31 0.10 0.41
CA HIS A 48 -7.06 0.86 0.48
C HIS A 48 -7.20 2.16 1.28
N ASN A 49 -8.31 2.88 1.10
CA ASN A 49 -8.59 4.09 1.84
C ASN A 49 -8.82 3.81 3.34
N ASP A 50 -9.54 2.74 3.67
CA ASP A 50 -9.76 2.34 5.07
C ASP A 50 -8.40 2.09 5.77
N HIS A 51 -7.47 1.38 5.12
CA HIS A 51 -6.09 1.20 5.64
C HIS A 51 -5.35 2.54 5.80
N HIS A 52 -5.41 3.43 4.81
CA HIS A 52 -4.78 4.74 4.89
C HIS A 52 -5.33 5.59 6.04
N ALA A 53 -6.66 5.63 6.21
CA ALA A 53 -7.28 6.38 7.29
C ALA A 53 -6.88 5.82 8.67
N GLU A 54 -6.78 4.50 8.82
CA GLU A 54 -6.27 3.87 10.04
C GLU A 54 -4.82 4.27 10.34
N ASP A 55 -3.94 4.19 9.34
CA ASP A 55 -2.53 4.57 9.46
C ASP A 55 -2.36 6.05 9.80
N TYR A 56 -3.12 6.94 9.15
CA TYR A 56 -3.07 8.37 9.44
C TYR A 56 -3.52 8.66 10.87
N ARG A 57 -4.59 8.02 11.36
CA ARG A 57 -5.03 8.17 12.76
C ARG A 57 -4.00 7.63 13.73
N LYS A 58 -3.30 6.54 13.40
CA LYS A 58 -2.20 6.01 14.21
C LYS A 58 -1.08 7.04 14.33
N TRP A 59 -0.61 7.56 13.20
CA TRP A 59 0.44 8.57 13.20
C TRP A 59 0.00 9.90 13.80
N ALA A 60 -1.28 10.27 13.72
CA ALA A 60 -1.82 11.42 14.41
C ALA A 60 -1.69 11.27 15.94
N ARG A 61 -1.99 10.08 16.48
CA ARG A 61 -1.80 9.78 17.91
C ARG A 61 -0.31 9.84 18.28
N ASP A 62 0.54 9.16 17.53
CA ASP A 62 1.98 9.14 17.78
C ASP A 62 2.58 10.56 17.72
N ALA A 63 2.18 11.38 16.74
CA ALA A 63 2.59 12.78 16.62
C ALA A 63 2.16 13.62 17.83
N ARG A 64 0.93 13.42 18.32
CA ARG A 64 0.40 14.12 19.49
C ARG A 64 1.17 13.75 20.76
N ASP A 65 1.47 12.46 20.95
CA ASP A 65 2.26 11.96 22.08
C ASP A 65 3.71 12.48 22.06
N ASN A 66 4.22 12.84 20.88
CA ASN A 66 5.55 13.43 20.68
C ASN A 66 5.54 14.97 20.57
N GLY A 67 4.46 15.63 21.02
CA GLY A 67 4.38 17.09 21.10
C GLY A 67 4.20 17.81 19.76
N GLN A 68 3.91 17.08 18.67
CA GLN A 68 3.66 17.63 17.34
C GLN A 68 2.16 17.82 17.10
N ALA A 69 1.55 18.70 17.90
CA ALA A 69 0.09 18.86 17.93
C ALA A 69 -0.53 19.27 16.59
N GLU A 70 0.11 20.19 15.85
CA GLU A 70 -0.38 20.65 14.54
C GLU A 70 -0.31 19.54 13.48
N VAL A 71 0.78 18.77 13.46
CA VAL A 71 0.93 17.60 12.56
C VAL A 71 -0.15 16.56 12.86
N ALA A 72 -0.42 16.30 14.15
CA ALA A 72 -1.48 15.41 14.57
C ALA A 72 -2.86 15.85 14.06
N ASP A 73 -3.19 17.14 14.14
CA ASP A 73 -4.46 17.67 13.64
C ASP A 73 -4.57 17.56 12.13
N LEU A 74 -3.50 17.82 11.38
CA LEU A 74 -3.47 17.66 9.92
C LEU A 74 -3.63 16.19 9.51
N LEU A 75 -2.98 15.25 10.19
CA LEU A 75 -3.12 13.82 9.92
C LEU A 75 -4.52 13.30 10.28
N ALA A 76 -5.11 13.76 11.38
CA ALA A 76 -6.48 13.44 11.73
C ALA A 76 -7.46 13.96 10.68
N SER A 77 -7.29 15.20 10.22
CA SER A 77 -8.11 15.77 9.16
C SER A 77 -7.96 15.02 7.83
N ALA A 78 -6.74 14.58 7.49
CA ALA A 78 -6.50 13.75 6.31
C ALA A 78 -7.27 12.42 6.40
N ALA A 79 -7.33 11.78 7.58
CA ALA A 79 -8.12 10.57 7.79
C ALA A 79 -9.62 10.80 7.57
N GLU A 80 -10.17 11.91 8.09
CA GLU A 80 -11.59 12.28 7.92
C GLU A 80 -11.95 12.56 6.44
N LEU A 81 -11.05 13.21 5.71
CA LEU A 81 -11.21 13.43 4.28
C LEU A 81 -11.17 12.10 3.52
N THR A 82 -10.28 11.18 3.89
CA THR A 82 -10.23 9.84 3.32
C THR A 82 -11.52 9.06 3.60
N ASP A 83 -12.08 9.13 4.81
CA ASP A 83 -13.39 8.52 5.10
C ASP A 83 -14.49 9.07 4.19
N THR A 84 -14.49 10.39 3.98
CA THR A 84 -15.45 11.06 3.09
C THR A 84 -15.31 10.55 1.66
N ILE A 85 -14.09 10.35 1.16
CA ILE A 85 -13.83 9.76 -0.16
C ILE A 85 -14.37 8.32 -0.20
N THR A 86 -14.09 7.51 0.83
CA THR A 86 -14.57 6.14 0.93
C THR A 86 -16.10 6.05 0.89
N ASP A 87 -16.80 6.95 1.58
CA ASP A 87 -18.27 7.00 1.54
C ASP A 87 -18.81 7.35 0.15
N ARG A 88 -18.11 8.20 -0.61
CA ARG A 88 -18.44 8.43 -2.02
C ARG A 88 -18.22 7.18 -2.87
N PHE A 89 -17.16 6.41 -2.63
CA PHE A 89 -16.93 5.15 -3.33
C PHE A 89 -17.99 4.09 -3.00
N ARG A 90 -18.38 3.96 -1.72
CA ARG A 90 -19.48 3.07 -1.30
C ARG A 90 -20.80 3.45 -1.98
N THR A 91 -21.12 4.75 -2.01
CA THR A 91 -22.31 5.28 -2.70
C THR A 91 -22.26 5.00 -4.21
N ALA A 92 -21.10 5.21 -4.84
CA ALA A 92 -20.91 4.93 -6.27
C ALA A 92 -21.09 3.43 -6.57
N GLY A 93 -20.53 2.55 -5.73
CA GLY A 93 -20.66 1.10 -5.86
C GLY A 93 -22.11 0.64 -5.79
N GLY A 94 -22.90 1.18 -4.87
CA GLY A 94 -24.34 0.93 -4.78
C GLY A 94 -25.17 1.45 -5.95
N SER A 95 -24.60 2.31 -6.80
CA SER A 95 -25.25 2.91 -7.97
C SER A 95 -24.90 2.24 -9.29
N ILE A 96 -24.05 1.20 -9.29
CA ILE A 96 -23.64 0.47 -10.50
C ILE A 96 -24.84 -0.29 -11.08
N ARG A 97 -25.14 -0.05 -12.36
CA ARG A 97 -26.15 -0.82 -13.11
C ARG A 97 -25.46 -2.00 -13.80
N GLN A 98 -25.98 -3.21 -13.64
CA GLN A 98 -25.48 -4.39 -14.34
C GLN A 98 -25.73 -4.25 -15.86
N ASP A 99 -24.76 -4.67 -16.66
CA ASP A 99 -24.78 -4.70 -18.13
C ASP A 99 -25.20 -6.06 -18.70
#